data_AF-A0A3A0USI4-F1
#
_entry.id   AF-A0A3A0USI4-F1
#
_cell.length_a   1.000
_cell.length_b   1.000
_cell.length_c   1.000
_cell.angle_alpha   90.00
_cell.angle_beta   90.00
_cell.angle_gamma   90.00
#
_symmetry.space_group_name_H-M   'P 1'
#
loop_
_entity.id
_entity.type
_entity.pdbx_description
1 polymer ?
#
loop_
_entity_poly.entity_id
_entity_poly.type
_entity_poly.pdbx_seq_one_letter_code
_entity_poly.pdbx_strand_id
1 'polypeptide(L)'
;LLTLSLYFFRQVGFQDTNPEKLSKDTDKNPTIGNSQAPNTIVEFTDFKCPYCKNFHESTFEDIKKIYIDNGRSDYRVVNASILGEDSIKASRASHAINLYYPKKYEDFHNNFLKRQPKNGNKWITDKIIDKELSKLNIPSKSLVKIKTEYKTRNSKAWKLAKHDKKLYEKYNNE
;
A
#
# COMPACT_ATOMS: atom_id res chain seq x y z
N LEU A 1 3.06 -30.77 32.16
CA LEU A 1 2.04 -30.24 31.22
C LEU A 1 2.17 -28.73 30.96
N LEU A 2 2.67 -27.90 31.89
CA LEU A 2 2.88 -26.46 31.65
C LEU A 2 4.14 -26.10 30.83
N THR A 3 5.19 -26.91 30.87
CA THR A 3 6.46 -26.64 30.15
C THR A 3 6.39 -26.91 28.65
N LEU A 4 5.49 -27.78 28.19
CA LEU A 4 5.30 -28.09 26.77
C LEU A 4 4.60 -26.94 26.02
N SER A 5 3.80 -26.13 26.71
CA SER A 5 3.06 -25.01 26.11
C SER A 5 3.96 -23.82 25.73
N LEU A 6 5.03 -23.59 26.50
CA LEU A 6 6.01 -22.52 26.25
C LEU A 6 6.89 -22.82 25.02
N TYR A 7 7.09 -24.10 24.68
CA TYR A 7 7.88 -24.48 23.52
C TYR A 7 7.12 -24.25 22.21
N PHE A 8 5.79 -24.43 22.24
CA PHE A 8 4.94 -24.26 21.06
C PHE A 8 4.82 -22.79 20.64
N PHE A 9 4.86 -21.85 21.59
CA PHE A 9 4.86 -20.41 21.28
C PHE A 9 6.19 -19.88 20.72
N ARG A 10 7.29 -20.65 20.79
CA ARG A 10 8.57 -20.29 20.15
C ARG A 10 8.64 -20.65 18.67
N GLN A 11 7.71 -21.45 18.15
CA GLN A 11 7.74 -21.98 16.78
C GLN A 11 6.72 -21.37 15.82
N VAL A 12 5.86 -20.44 16.27
CA VAL A 12 5.23 -19.47 15.36
C VAL A 12 6.28 -18.42 15.02
N GLY A 13 7.20 -18.82 14.14
CA GLY A 13 8.29 -17.98 13.66
C GLY A 13 7.72 -16.76 12.97
N PHE A 14 7.92 -15.60 13.59
CA PHE A 14 8.37 -14.45 12.82
C PHE A 14 9.59 -14.93 12.04
N GLN A 15 9.42 -15.35 10.79
CA GLN A 15 10.56 -15.52 9.89
C GLN A 15 11.32 -14.20 9.90
N ASP A 16 12.62 -14.26 10.24
CA ASP A 16 13.50 -13.14 10.57
C ASP A 16 13.62 -12.16 9.40
N THR A 17 12.59 -11.35 9.18
CA THR A 17 12.59 -10.29 8.19
C THR A 17 13.62 -9.28 8.64
N ASN A 18 14.77 -9.21 7.96
CA ASN A 18 15.79 -8.22 8.29
C ASN A 18 15.19 -6.80 8.14
N PRO A 19 15.01 -6.02 9.23
CA PRO A 19 14.28 -4.76 9.17
C PRO A 19 14.99 -3.69 8.33
N GLU A 20 16.33 -3.67 8.35
CA GLU A 20 17.13 -2.75 7.55
C GLU A 20 16.99 -3.06 6.05
N LYS A 21 17.04 -4.34 5.69
CA LYS A 21 16.80 -4.81 4.32
C LYS A 21 15.39 -4.47 3.86
N LEU A 22 14.37 -4.73 4.68
CA LEU A 22 12.97 -4.41 4.37
C LEU A 22 12.76 -2.89 4.19
N SER A 23 13.32 -2.07 5.07
CA SER A 23 13.26 -0.62 4.93
C SER A 23 13.91 -0.17 3.64
N LYS A 24 15.11 -0.66 3.32
CA LYS A 24 15.81 -0.33 2.06
C LYS A 24 15.03 -0.76 0.82
N ASP A 25 14.47 -1.96 0.83
CA ASP A 25 13.72 -2.51 -0.29
C ASP A 25 12.39 -1.79 -0.54
N THR A 26 11.88 -1.06 0.47
CA THR A 26 10.61 -0.32 0.39
C THR A 26 10.80 1.19 0.31
N ASP A 27 12.03 1.70 0.14
CA ASP A 27 12.36 3.14 0.15
C ASP A 27 11.58 3.98 -0.88
N LYS A 28 11.10 3.35 -1.95
CA LYS A 28 10.35 3.97 -3.06
C LYS A 28 8.86 3.70 -3.01
N ASN A 29 8.39 2.99 -1.98
CA ASN A 29 6.98 2.68 -1.84
C ASN A 29 6.16 3.92 -1.44
N PRO A 30 4.87 3.96 -1.81
CA PRO A 30 3.95 4.98 -1.35
C PRO A 30 3.98 5.11 0.16
N THR A 31 4.08 6.35 0.65
CA THR A 31 4.33 6.64 2.07
C THR A 31 3.24 7.55 2.62
N ILE A 32 2.68 7.16 3.76
CA ILE A 32 1.77 7.98 4.58
C ILE A 32 2.59 8.54 5.75
N GLY A 33 2.39 9.81 6.08
CA GLY A 33 3.12 10.51 7.14
C GLY A 33 4.45 11.12 6.70
N ASN A 34 5.34 11.34 7.67
CA ASN A 34 6.65 11.94 7.43
C ASN A 34 7.64 10.90 6.91
N SER A 35 8.06 10.99 5.64
CA SER A 35 9.04 10.07 5.04
C SER A 35 10.46 10.14 5.62
N GLN A 36 10.72 11.12 6.51
CA GLN A 36 11.98 11.26 7.25
C GLN A 36 11.85 10.79 8.71
N ALA A 37 10.76 10.13 9.07
CA ALA A 37 10.60 9.55 10.40
C ALA A 37 11.67 8.49 10.67
N PRO A 38 12.11 8.32 11.93
CA PRO A 38 13.23 7.44 12.27
C PRO A 38 12.89 5.95 12.18
N ASN A 39 11.60 5.60 12.26
CA ASN A 39 11.13 4.22 12.17
C ASN A 39 10.25 4.03 10.94
N THR A 40 10.10 2.77 10.50
CA THR A 40 9.25 2.41 9.36
C THR A 40 8.27 1.31 9.73
N ILE A 41 7.01 1.53 9.36
CA ILE A 41 5.97 0.51 9.35
C ILE A 41 5.71 0.16 7.88
N VAL A 42 5.73 -1.13 7.53
CA VAL A 42 5.44 -1.58 6.16
C VAL A 42 4.15 -2.41 6.15
N GLU A 43 3.22 -2.06 5.27
CA GLU A 43 2.01 -2.84 4.99
C GLU A 43 2.11 -3.51 3.63
N PHE A 44 1.95 -4.84 3.60
CA PHE A 44 1.68 -5.57 2.36
C PHE A 44 0.16 -5.69 2.19
N THR A 45 -0.36 -5.14 1.09
CA THR A 45 -1.80 -4.94 0.92
C THR A 45 -2.28 -5.17 -0.51
N ASP A 46 -3.59 -5.25 -0.71
CA ASP A 46 -4.23 -5.28 -2.02
C ASP A 46 -5.56 -4.51 -1.97
N PHE A 47 -5.83 -3.64 -2.94
CA PHE A 47 -7.08 -2.88 -3.00
C PHE A 47 -8.35 -3.74 -3.12
N LYS A 48 -8.22 -5.03 -3.44
CA LYS A 48 -9.32 -6.01 -3.46
C LYS A 48 -9.38 -6.90 -2.22
N CYS A 49 -8.53 -6.67 -1.21
CA CYS A 49 -8.48 -7.46 0.01
C CYS A 49 -9.48 -6.92 1.06
N PRO A 50 -10.53 -7.67 1.43
CA PRO A 50 -11.54 -7.20 2.39
C PRO A 50 -10.99 -7.00 3.79
N TYR A 51 -9.99 -7.77 4.21
CA TYR A 51 -9.30 -7.57 5.48
C TYR A 51 -8.48 -6.28 5.51
N CYS A 52 -7.86 -5.94 4.38
CA CYS A 52 -7.08 -4.73 4.23
C CYS A 52 -7.98 -3.49 4.29
N LYS A 53 -9.17 -3.54 3.66
CA LYS A 53 -10.22 -2.55 3.87
C LYS A 53 -10.63 -2.45 5.35
N ASN A 54 -10.94 -3.58 5.98
CA ASN A 54 -11.39 -3.59 7.38
C ASN A 54 -10.32 -3.02 8.33
N PHE A 55 -9.05 -3.34 8.11
CA PHE A 55 -7.92 -2.79 8.85
C PHE A 55 -7.87 -1.25 8.74
N HIS A 56 -7.99 -0.71 7.52
CA HIS A 56 -8.01 0.73 7.28
C HIS A 56 -9.26 1.44 7.83
N GLU A 57 -10.38 0.73 7.97
CA GLU A 57 -11.61 1.25 8.57
C GLU A 57 -11.65 1.14 10.11
N SER A 58 -10.74 0.38 10.71
CA SER A 58 -10.71 0.14 12.17
C SER A 58 -9.34 0.46 12.78
N THR A 59 -8.39 -0.47 12.72
CA THR A 59 -7.10 -0.40 13.43
C THR A 59 -6.15 0.69 12.93
N PHE A 60 -6.18 1.02 11.64
CA PHE A 60 -5.20 1.94 11.05
C PHE A 60 -5.22 3.33 11.70
N GLU A 61 -6.40 3.83 12.08
CA GLU A 61 -6.54 5.15 12.68
C GLU A 61 -5.81 5.26 14.03
N ASP A 62 -5.81 4.20 14.84
CA ASP A 62 -5.09 4.17 16.10
C ASP A 62 -3.57 4.10 15.86
N ILE A 63 -3.12 3.29 14.90
CA ILE A 63 -1.71 3.22 14.49
C ILE A 63 -1.25 4.60 14.00
N LYS A 64 -2.06 5.26 13.19
CA LYS A 64 -1.78 6.57 12.62
C LYS A 64 -1.59 7.62 13.71
N LYS A 65 -2.51 7.70 14.67
CA LYS A 65 -2.40 8.65 15.81
C LYS A 65 -1.17 8.38 16.68
N ILE A 66 -0.88 7.11 16.97
CA ILE A 66 0.18 6.73 17.92
C ILE A 66 1.57 6.82 17.30
N TYR A 67 1.72 6.57 15.99
CA TYR A 67 3.04 6.43 15.35
C TYR A 67 3.26 7.35 14.15
N ILE A 68 2.24 7.67 13.35
CA ILE A 68 2.44 8.34 12.07
C ILE A 68 2.30 9.87 12.22
N ASP A 69 1.22 10.33 12.84
CA ASP A 69 0.89 11.77 12.93
C ASP A 69 1.86 12.57 13.80
N ASN A 70 2.49 11.90 14.76
CA ASN A 70 3.52 12.49 15.61
C ASN A 70 4.95 12.29 15.06
N GLY A 71 5.09 11.76 13.84
CA GLY A 71 6.37 11.61 13.15
C GLY A 71 7.29 10.53 13.71
N ARG A 72 6.80 9.62 14.56
CA ARG A 72 7.60 8.50 15.10
C ARG A 72 7.93 7.46 14.04
N SER A 73 7.02 7.23 13.09
CA SER A 73 7.17 6.27 12.01
C SER A 73 6.64 6.81 10.68
N ASP A 74 7.28 6.43 9.58
CA ASP A 74 6.67 6.48 8.26
C ASP A 74 5.89 5.18 8.02
N TYR A 75 4.87 5.26 7.16
CA TYR A 75 4.04 4.10 6.83
C TYR A 75 4.09 3.83 5.34
N ARG A 76 4.77 2.75 4.95
CA ARG A 76 5.03 2.40 3.56
C ARG A 76 4.11 1.28 3.11
N VAL A 77 3.56 1.44 1.91
CA VAL A 77 2.56 0.51 1.38
C VAL A 77 3.12 -0.25 0.19
N VAL A 78 3.16 -1.58 0.30
CA VAL A 78 3.50 -2.52 -0.76
C VAL A 78 2.22 -3.12 -1.32
N ASN A 79 1.85 -2.74 -2.55
CA ASN A 79 0.63 -3.21 -3.19
C ASN A 79 0.86 -4.54 -3.93
N ALA A 80 0.72 -5.65 -3.21
CA ALA A 80 1.01 -7.02 -3.65
C ALA A 80 0.30 -7.43 -4.95
N SER A 81 -0.92 -6.91 -5.17
CA SER A 81 -1.70 -7.10 -6.41
C SER A 81 -1.92 -8.58 -6.78
N ILE A 82 -2.34 -9.38 -5.80
CA ILE A 82 -2.49 -10.84 -5.88
C ILE A 82 -3.95 -11.29 -6.10
N LEU A 83 -4.93 -10.39 -5.94
CA LEU A 83 -6.36 -10.73 -6.00
C LEU A 83 -7.00 -10.46 -7.38
N GLY A 84 -6.21 -10.60 -8.44
CA GLY A 84 -6.67 -10.52 -9.83
C GLY A 84 -5.91 -9.50 -10.67
N GLU A 85 -6.06 -9.63 -11.99
CA GLU A 85 -5.36 -8.79 -12.97
C GLU A 85 -5.75 -7.30 -12.90
N ASP A 86 -6.89 -6.98 -12.28
CA ASP A 86 -7.34 -5.61 -12.08
C ASP A 86 -6.68 -4.92 -10.87
N SER A 87 -6.20 -5.67 -9.86
CA SER A 87 -5.52 -5.10 -8.68
C SER A 87 -4.29 -4.26 -9.04
N ILE A 88 -3.48 -4.73 -10.00
CA ILE A 88 -2.26 -4.03 -10.41
C ILE A 88 -2.54 -2.64 -10.99
N LYS A 89 -3.75 -2.39 -11.51
CA LYS A 89 -4.12 -1.04 -12.01
C LYS A 89 -4.20 -0.03 -10.88
N ALA A 90 -4.77 -0.42 -9.75
CA ALA A 90 -4.83 0.43 -8.56
C ALA A 90 -3.44 0.64 -7.95
N SER A 91 -2.59 -0.40 -7.93
CA SER A 91 -1.17 -0.26 -7.54
C SER A 91 -0.44 0.79 -8.39
N ARG A 92 -0.62 0.78 -9.73
CA ARG A 92 -0.04 1.82 -10.60
C ARG A 92 -0.55 3.22 -10.26
N ALA A 93 -1.84 3.37 -10.00
CA ALA A 93 -2.41 4.66 -9.64
C ALA A 93 -1.91 5.17 -8.28
N SER A 94 -1.79 4.27 -7.30
CA SER A 94 -1.18 4.49 -5.98
C SER A 94 0.25 5.02 -6.08
N HIS A 95 1.09 4.35 -6.89
CA HIS A 95 2.45 4.83 -7.18
C HIS A 95 2.45 6.18 -7.93
N ALA A 96 1.58 6.37 -8.92
CA ALA A 96 1.54 7.61 -9.70
C ALA A 96 1.15 8.83 -8.87
N ILE A 97 0.16 8.73 -7.98
CA ILE A 97 -0.20 9.83 -7.09
C ILE A 97 0.91 10.11 -6.07
N ASN A 98 1.55 9.08 -5.52
CA ASN A 98 2.69 9.26 -4.62
C ASN A 98 3.86 10.00 -5.30
N LEU A 99 4.13 9.69 -6.58
CA LEU A 99 5.20 10.33 -7.35
C LEU A 99 4.95 11.80 -7.66
N TYR A 100 3.71 12.17 -7.99
CA TYR A 100 3.42 13.49 -8.57
C TYR A 100 2.60 14.41 -7.68
N TYR A 101 1.98 13.88 -6.62
CA TYR A 101 1.20 14.66 -5.67
C TYR A 101 1.04 13.91 -4.32
N PRO A 102 2.15 13.60 -3.61
CA PRO A 102 2.16 12.70 -2.45
C PRO A 102 1.23 13.15 -1.32
N LYS A 103 0.99 14.45 -1.16
CA LYS A 103 0.06 14.99 -0.14
C LYS A 103 -1.41 14.54 -0.29
N LYS A 104 -1.77 13.87 -1.39
CA LYS A 104 -3.10 13.25 -1.60
C LYS A 104 -3.04 11.73 -1.72
N TYR A 105 -1.88 11.12 -1.50
CA TYR A 105 -1.73 9.68 -1.57
C TYR A 105 -2.62 8.97 -0.52
N GLU A 106 -2.55 9.39 0.74
CA GLU A 106 -3.37 8.81 1.81
C GLU A 106 -4.87 8.90 1.50
N ASP A 107 -5.35 10.08 1.08
CA ASP A 107 -6.75 10.27 0.68
C ASP A 107 -7.15 9.29 -0.43
N PHE A 108 -6.30 9.12 -1.46
CA PHE A 108 -6.55 8.15 -2.52
C PHE A 108 -6.60 6.73 -1.98
N HIS A 109 -5.60 6.32 -1.20
CA HIS A 109 -5.46 4.96 -0.65
C HIS A 109 -6.70 4.57 0.15
N ASN A 110 -7.07 5.40 1.13
CA ASN A 110 -8.18 5.15 2.04
C ASN A 110 -9.52 5.17 1.30
N ASN A 111 -9.74 6.15 0.41
CA ASN A 111 -11.00 6.23 -0.35
C ASN A 111 -11.16 5.08 -1.34
N PHE A 112 -10.07 4.62 -1.96
CA PHE A 112 -10.10 3.53 -2.92
C PHE A 112 -10.37 2.17 -2.23
N LEU A 113 -9.76 1.92 -1.06
CA LEU A 113 -10.08 0.76 -0.21
C LEU A 113 -11.55 0.77 0.22
N LYS A 114 -12.07 1.89 0.74
CA LYS A 114 -13.47 2.03 1.15
C LYS A 114 -14.46 1.70 0.04
N ARG A 115 -14.10 2.02 -1.22
CA ARG A 115 -14.91 1.78 -2.42
C ARG A 115 -15.04 0.30 -2.83
N GLN A 116 -14.21 -0.58 -2.28
CA GLN A 116 -14.24 -2.01 -2.59
C GLN A 116 -15.66 -2.58 -2.42
N PRO A 117 -16.21 -3.26 -3.46
CA PRO A 117 -17.51 -3.91 -3.38
C PRO A 117 -17.45 -5.17 -2.49
N LYS A 118 -18.62 -5.65 -2.05
CA LYS A 118 -18.74 -6.86 -1.22
C LYS A 118 -18.61 -8.19 -2.02
N ASN A 119 -18.15 -8.13 -3.27
CA ASN A 119 -17.97 -9.31 -4.13
C ASN A 119 -16.54 -9.36 -4.70
N GLY A 120 -16.08 -10.56 -5.06
CA GLY A 120 -14.73 -10.79 -5.58
C GLY A 120 -14.52 -10.48 -7.06
N ASN A 121 -15.54 -9.94 -7.75
CA ASN A 121 -15.47 -9.73 -9.20
C ASN A 121 -14.44 -8.66 -9.58
N LYS A 122 -14.05 -8.64 -10.86
CA LYS A 122 -13.24 -7.55 -11.41
C LYS A 122 -14.03 -6.25 -11.31
N TRP A 123 -13.46 -5.24 -10.65
CA TRP A 123 -14.12 -3.94 -10.46
C TRP A 123 -13.17 -2.76 -10.66
N ILE A 124 -11.85 -2.97 -10.62
CA ILE A 124 -10.87 -1.89 -10.74
C ILE A 124 -10.68 -1.56 -12.22
N THR A 125 -11.28 -0.45 -12.66
CA THR A 125 -11.18 0.07 -14.03
C THR A 125 -10.56 1.46 -14.06
N ASP A 126 -9.99 1.82 -15.20
CA ASP A 126 -9.42 3.16 -15.42
C ASP A 126 -10.46 4.26 -15.18
N LYS A 127 -11.73 4.03 -15.56
CA LYS A 127 -12.85 4.94 -15.26
C LYS A 127 -13.07 5.12 -13.75
N ILE A 128 -12.98 4.04 -12.98
CA ILE A 128 -13.17 4.06 -11.53
C ILE A 128 -12.02 4.78 -10.83
N ILE A 129 -10.77 4.49 -11.25
CA ILE A 129 -9.55 5.16 -10.77
C ILE A 129 -9.59 6.65 -11.12
N ASP A 130 -9.85 7.02 -12.38
CA ASP A 130 -9.92 8.41 -12.82
C ASP A 130 -10.99 9.20 -12.07
N LYS A 131 -12.15 8.57 -11.82
CA LYS A 131 -13.21 9.18 -11.01
C LYS A 131 -12.74 9.46 -9.60
N GLU A 132 -11.97 8.55 -8.99
CA GLU A 132 -11.46 8.77 -7.64
C GLU A 132 -10.40 9.88 -7.60
N LEU A 133 -9.42 9.83 -8.49
CA LEU A 133 -8.39 10.87 -8.60
C LEU A 133 -8.97 12.27 -8.81
N SER A 134 -10.07 12.37 -9.56
CA SER A 134 -10.71 13.66 -9.86
C SER A 134 -11.46 14.27 -8.66
N LYS A 135 -11.74 13.50 -7.60
CA LYS A 135 -12.37 14.02 -6.37
C LYS A 135 -11.36 14.66 -5.40
N LEU A 136 -10.07 14.43 -5.60
CA LEU A 136 -9.03 14.77 -4.63
C LEU A 136 -8.56 16.24 -4.68
N ASN A 137 -9.27 17.11 -5.41
CA ASN A 137 -8.94 18.52 -5.60
C ASN A 137 -7.46 18.74 -6.02
N ILE A 138 -6.94 17.85 -6.86
CA ILE A 138 -5.57 17.92 -7.40
C ILE A 138 -5.54 18.95 -8.54
N PRO A 139 -4.57 19.88 -8.59
CA PRO A 139 -4.42 20.82 -9.70
C PRO A 139 -4.36 20.08 -11.04
N SER A 140 -5.06 20.61 -12.05
CA SER A 140 -5.25 19.93 -13.35
C SER A 140 -3.94 19.44 -13.97
N LYS A 141 -2.86 20.22 -13.88
CA LYS A 141 -1.53 19.83 -14.39
C LYS A 141 -0.99 18.57 -13.71
N SER A 142 -1.12 18.46 -12.39
CA SER A 142 -0.69 17.27 -11.64
C SER A 142 -1.64 16.10 -11.89
N LEU A 143 -2.95 16.34 -11.96
CA LEU A 143 -3.94 15.31 -12.24
C LEU A 143 -3.71 14.65 -13.61
N VAL A 144 -3.41 15.45 -14.65
CA VAL A 144 -3.05 14.93 -15.98
C VAL A 144 -1.79 14.08 -15.90
N LYS A 145 -0.73 14.55 -15.23
CA LYS A 145 0.50 13.76 -15.06
C LYS A 145 0.24 12.42 -14.38
N ILE A 146 -0.53 12.39 -13.29
CA ILE A 146 -0.87 11.15 -12.57
C ILE A 146 -1.64 10.20 -13.49
N LYS A 147 -2.68 10.69 -14.17
CA LYS A 147 -3.51 9.86 -15.07
C LYS A 147 -2.72 9.28 -16.23
N THR A 148 -1.82 10.08 -16.83
CA THR A 148 -0.92 9.61 -17.88
C THR A 148 0.06 8.58 -17.33
N GLU A 149 0.67 8.84 -16.17
CA GLU A 149 1.69 7.97 -15.59
C GLU A 149 1.16 6.55 -15.34
N TYR A 150 0.02 6.40 -14.66
CA TYR A 150 -0.43 5.06 -14.27
C TYR A 150 -0.90 4.21 -15.46
N LYS A 151 -1.37 4.86 -16.55
CA LYS A 151 -1.85 4.21 -17.77
C LYS A 151 -0.74 3.88 -18.75
N THR A 152 0.35 4.66 -18.74
CA THR A 152 1.43 4.49 -19.71
C THR A 152 2.20 3.20 -19.43
N ARG A 153 2.25 2.31 -20.42
CA ARG A 153 3.01 1.06 -20.31
C ARG A 153 4.48 1.36 -20.05
N ASN A 154 5.07 0.65 -19.09
CA ASN A 154 6.48 0.80 -18.69
C ASN A 154 6.86 2.17 -18.10
N SER A 155 5.88 2.99 -17.69
CA SER A 155 6.12 4.19 -16.88
C SER A 155 6.81 3.86 -15.55
N LYS A 156 7.23 4.88 -14.79
CA LYS A 156 7.84 4.69 -13.47
C LYS A 156 6.84 3.99 -12.54
N ALA A 157 5.59 4.45 -12.50
CA ALA A 157 4.54 3.80 -11.70
C ALA A 157 4.26 2.36 -12.14
N TRP A 158 4.34 2.05 -13.44
CA TRP A 158 4.19 0.69 -13.94
C TRP A 158 5.29 -0.24 -13.45
N LYS A 159 6.54 0.24 -13.44
CA LYS A 159 7.70 -0.51 -12.96
C LYS A 159 7.64 -0.70 -11.44
N LEU A 160 7.25 0.33 -10.70
CA LEU A 160 7.08 0.26 -9.24
C LEU A 160 5.95 -0.70 -8.84
N ALA A 161 4.80 -0.67 -9.51
CA ALA A 161 3.73 -1.62 -9.25
C ALA A 161 4.16 -3.09 -9.47
N LYS A 162 4.99 -3.34 -10.49
CA LYS A 162 5.61 -4.67 -10.70
C LYS A 162 6.63 -5.01 -9.60
N HIS A 163 7.34 -4.01 -9.09
CA HIS A 163 8.29 -4.19 -8.01
C HIS A 163 7.59 -4.62 -6.71
N ASP A 164 6.44 -4.02 -6.37
CA ASP A 164 5.66 -4.41 -5.20
C ASP A 164 5.28 -5.89 -5.21
N LYS A 165 4.87 -6.42 -6.36
CA LYS A 165 4.57 -7.85 -6.50
C LYS A 165 5.81 -8.71 -6.23
N LYS A 166 6.98 -8.30 -6.71
CA LYS A 166 8.24 -9.01 -6.43
C LYS A 166 8.64 -8.92 -4.96
N LEU A 167 8.41 -7.78 -4.31
CA LEU A 167 8.63 -7.63 -2.88
C LEU A 167 7.72 -8.58 -2.10
N TYR A 168 6.44 -8.66 -2.44
CA TYR A 168 5.53 -9.62 -1.83
C TYR A 168 6.03 -11.06 -2.02
N GLU A 169 6.38 -11.46 -3.25
CA GLU A 169 6.92 -12.81 -3.52
C GLU A 169 8.19 -13.12 -2.73
N LYS A 170 9.06 -12.12 -2.54
CA LYS A 170 10.28 -12.24 -1.73
C LYS A 170 9.96 -12.46 -0.25
N TYR A 171 9.08 -11.67 0.33
CA TYR A 171 8.80 -11.66 1.77
C TYR A 171 7.67 -12.61 2.21
N ASN A 172 6.91 -13.18 1.28
CA ASN A 172 5.91 -14.21 1.56
C ASN A 172 6.49 -15.64 1.55
N ASN A 173 7.71 -15.82 1.04
CA ASN A 173 8.41 -17.10 0.97
C ASN A 173 9.67 -17.15 1.87
N GLU A 174 9.98 -16.05 2.56
CA GLU A 174 11.01 -15.98 3.61
C GLU A 174 10.45 -16.53 4.90
#